data_AF-A0A371BH21-F1
#
_entry.id   AF-A0A371BH21-F1
#
_cell.length_a   1.000
_cell.length_b   1.000
_cell.length_c   1.000
_cell.angle_alpha   90.00
_cell.angle_beta   90.00
_cell.angle_gamma   90.00
#
_symmetry.space_group_name_H-M   'P 1'
#
loop_
_entity.id
_entity.type
_entity.pdbx_description
1 polymer ?
#
loop_
_entity_poly.entity_id
_entity_poly.type
_entity_poly.pdbx_seq_one_letter_code
_entity_poly.pdbx_strand_id
1 'polypeptide(L)'
;MYNDDAPYLIYAIMLLVLMASGLIARRLPMKQYAKMIAAWAGIFAVAFVIMSFRPEMSMAWERIKGELTGAPRQSSDEQGIRLVRQDDGHFWLRAAINNQNVDFMVDSGATTTAINANTARQIGLKADSSKLPIELETANGRISVASATVPSIVVGEYQVDEHDVVISDKFGDTNVVGMNFLDSFGSWSVTGDVMQLKP
;
A
#
# COMPACT_ATOMS: atom_id res chain seq x y z
N MET A 1 11.36 10.95 27.68
CA MET A 1 11.67 11.23 26.26
C MET A 1 11.74 12.74 26.12
N TYR A 2 12.94 13.27 25.90
CA TYR A 2 13.18 14.70 25.66
C TYR A 2 12.74 15.01 24.22
N ASN A 3 11.92 16.02 24.03
CA ASN A 3 11.32 16.32 22.74
C ASN A 3 12.34 17.12 21.89
N ASP A 4 13.02 16.45 20.96
CA ASP A 4 14.09 17.00 20.10
C ASP A 4 13.59 18.01 19.03
N ASP A 5 12.29 18.34 19.05
CA ASP A 5 11.67 19.32 18.14
C ASP A 5 11.76 20.78 18.65
N ALA A 6 12.13 20.98 19.92
CA ALA A 6 12.27 22.29 20.55
C ALA A 6 13.19 23.28 19.79
N PRO A 7 14.38 22.89 19.26
CA PRO A 7 15.23 23.83 18.54
C PRO A 7 14.61 24.28 17.19
N TYR A 8 13.94 23.39 16.46
CA TYR A 8 13.31 23.73 15.17
C TYR A 8 12.16 24.72 15.33
N LEU A 9 11.38 24.61 16.42
CA LEU A 9 10.33 25.57 16.77
C LEU A 9 10.90 26.97 17.04
N ILE A 10 12.03 27.03 17.75
CA ILE A 10 12.71 28.29 18.07
C ILE A 10 13.27 28.95 16.80
N TYR A 11 13.88 28.19 15.88
CA TYR A 11 14.34 28.72 14.59
C TYR A 11 13.17 29.21 13.71
N ALA A 12 12.05 28.49 13.69
CA ALA A 12 10.86 28.91 12.97
C ALA A 12 10.27 30.23 13.52
N ILE A 13 10.20 30.36 14.84
CA ILE A 13 9.72 31.60 15.49
C ILE A 13 10.69 32.76 15.22
N MET A 14 12.01 32.53 15.29
CA MET A 14 13.00 33.58 14.99
C MET A 14 12.93 34.04 13.53
N LEU A 15 12.75 33.13 12.57
CA LEU A 15 12.57 33.48 11.16
C LEU A 15 11.28 34.27 10.92
N LEU A 16 10.18 33.90 11.58
CA LEU A 16 8.91 34.64 11.53
C LEU A 16 9.05 36.06 12.09
N VAL A 17 9.76 36.22 13.22
CA VAL A 17 10.02 37.53 13.84
C VAL A 17 10.94 38.38 12.95
N LEU A 18 11.97 37.80 12.33
CA LEU A 18 12.86 38.48 11.40
C LEU A 18 12.11 38.95 10.14
N MET A 19 11.27 38.08 9.56
CA MET A 19 10.41 38.44 8.43
C MET A 19 9.41 39.54 8.81
N ALA A 20 8.83 39.47 10.02
CA ALA A 20 7.90 40.49 10.51
C ALA A 20 8.59 41.84 10.76
N SER A 21 9.84 41.87 11.23
CA SER A 21 10.57 43.12 11.53
C SER A 21 10.90 43.91 10.26
N GLY A 22 11.21 43.22 9.15
CA GLY A 22 11.44 43.85 7.84
C GLY A 22 10.19 44.52 7.24
N LEU A 23 8.99 44.06 7.62
CA LEU A 23 7.71 44.60 7.17
C LEU A 23 7.26 45.85 7.97
N ILE A 24 7.81 46.06 9.17
CA ILE A 24 7.52 47.20 10.04
C ILE A 24 8.36 48.43 9.64
N ALA A 25 9.57 48.22 9.11
CA ALA A 25 10.47 49.30 8.69
C ALA A 25 10.02 50.05 7.42
N ARG A 26 9.05 49.50 6.68
CA ARG A 26 8.54 50.08 5.44
C ARG A 26 7.10 50.52 5.68
N ARG A 27 6.83 51.83 5.69
CA ARG A 27 5.46 52.38 5.79
C ARG A 27 4.69 52.06 4.52
N LEU A 28 4.21 50.82 4.40
CA LEU A 28 3.44 50.35 3.27
C LEU A 28 1.99 50.84 3.42
N PRO A 29 1.32 51.27 2.34
CA PRO A 29 -0.09 51.67 2.39
C PRO A 29 -0.94 50.52 2.94
N MET A 30 -1.93 50.81 3.79
CA MET A 30 -2.79 49.81 4.48
C MET A 30 -3.39 48.74 3.55
N LYS A 31 -3.57 49.05 2.27
CA LYS A 31 -4.02 48.11 1.22
C LYS A 31 -3.04 46.94 0.97
N GLN A 32 -1.74 47.11 1.21
CA GLN A 32 -0.75 46.04 1.04
C GLN A 32 -0.76 45.06 2.21
N TYR A 33 -0.97 45.52 3.45
CA TYR A 33 -1.16 44.62 4.60
C TYR A 33 -2.42 43.74 4.43
N ALA A 34 -3.52 44.31 3.94
CA ALA A 34 -4.74 43.54 3.66
C ALA A 34 -4.51 42.45 2.59
N LYS A 35 -3.76 42.76 1.51
CA LYS A 35 -3.39 41.77 0.49
C LYS A 35 -2.51 40.65 1.06
N MET A 36 -1.57 40.97 1.94
CA MET A 36 -0.71 39.98 2.57
C MET A 36 -1.49 39.07 3.52
N ILE A 37 -2.40 39.62 4.32
CA ILE A 37 -3.27 38.83 5.20
C ILE A 37 -4.15 37.89 4.37
N ALA A 38 -4.73 38.37 3.27
CA ALA A 38 -5.53 37.53 2.38
C ALA A 38 -4.69 36.41 1.72
N ALA A 39 -3.47 36.71 1.30
CA ALA A 39 -2.56 35.71 0.73
C ALA A 39 -2.17 34.64 1.76
N TRP A 40 -1.81 35.05 2.98
CA TRP A 40 -1.50 34.13 4.07
C TRP A 40 -2.72 33.29 4.47
N ALA A 41 -3.91 33.90 4.58
CA ALA A 41 -5.14 33.18 4.85
C ALA A 41 -5.44 32.14 3.77
N GLY A 42 -5.19 32.45 2.49
CA GLY A 42 -5.31 31.50 1.39
C GLY A 42 -4.33 30.33 1.49
N ILE A 43 -3.05 30.61 1.79
CA ILE A 43 -2.02 29.57 1.99
C ILE A 43 -2.40 28.66 3.16
N PHE A 44 -2.81 29.23 4.30
CA PHE A 44 -3.25 28.45 5.45
C PHE A 44 -4.54 27.68 5.17
N ALA A 45 -5.49 28.24 4.40
CA ALA A 45 -6.70 27.52 4.01
C ALA A 45 -6.36 26.31 3.14
N VAL A 46 -5.47 26.44 2.15
CA VAL A 46 -5.00 25.32 1.32
C VAL A 46 -4.25 24.29 2.16
N ALA A 47 -3.33 24.73 3.03
CA ALA A 47 -2.60 23.83 3.93
C ALA A 47 -3.53 23.12 4.90
N PHE A 48 -4.55 23.81 5.43
CA PHE A 48 -5.57 23.26 6.31
C PHE A 48 -6.44 22.24 5.59
N VAL A 49 -6.85 22.50 4.35
CA VAL A 49 -7.55 21.50 3.51
C VAL A 49 -6.66 20.28 3.30
N ILE A 50 -5.40 20.46 2.86
CA ILE A 50 -4.47 19.35 2.65
C ILE A 50 -4.23 18.55 3.94
N MET A 51 -4.13 19.21 5.09
CA MET A 51 -3.95 18.58 6.40
C MET A 51 -5.22 17.90 6.91
N SER A 52 -6.40 18.50 6.71
CA SER A 52 -7.69 17.99 7.18
C SER A 52 -8.10 16.73 6.42
N PHE A 53 -7.69 16.59 5.15
CA PHE A 53 -7.95 15.40 4.33
C PHE A 53 -6.82 14.36 4.36
N ARG A 54 -5.77 14.53 5.20
CA ARG A 54 -4.64 13.58 5.32
C ARG A 54 -5.05 12.10 5.52
N PRO A 55 -6.08 11.74 6.31
CA PRO A 55 -6.38 10.33 6.55
C PRO A 55 -7.12 9.66 5.37
N GLU A 56 -7.94 10.41 4.63
CA GLU A 56 -8.80 9.89 3.55
C GLU A 56 -8.13 10.00 2.16
N MET A 57 -7.12 10.87 2.01
CA MET A 57 -6.39 11.06 0.76
C MET A 57 -5.50 9.89 0.36
N SER A 58 -5.11 8.99 1.27
CA SER A 58 -4.29 7.82 0.94
C SER A 58 -5.00 6.89 -0.06
N MET A 59 -6.26 6.57 0.22
CA MET A 59 -7.08 5.66 -0.58
C MET A 59 -7.48 6.26 -1.93
N ALA A 60 -7.80 7.55 -1.97
CA ALA A 60 -8.13 8.25 -3.22
C ALA A 60 -6.89 8.41 -4.12
N TRP A 61 -5.73 8.68 -3.54
CA TRP A 61 -4.47 8.83 -4.28
C TRP A 61 -3.94 7.49 -4.84
N GLU A 62 -4.15 6.38 -4.14
CA GLU A 62 -3.79 5.04 -4.65
C GLU A 62 -4.64 4.61 -5.85
N ARG A 63 -5.93 4.98 -5.90
CA ARG A 63 -6.80 4.72 -7.05
C ARG A 63 -6.37 5.50 -8.30
N ILE A 64 -6.04 6.78 -8.13
CA ILE A 64 -5.58 7.66 -9.22
C ILE A 64 -4.19 7.24 -9.72
N LYS A 65 -3.27 6.87 -8.81
CA LYS A 65 -2.00 6.25 -9.20
C LYS A 65 -2.24 4.92 -9.91
N GLY A 66 -3.19 4.12 -9.43
CA GLY A 66 -3.72 2.90 -10.04
C GLY A 66 -3.86 2.99 -11.56
N GLU A 67 -4.66 3.96 -11.99
CA GLU A 67 -5.00 4.22 -13.39
C GLU A 67 -3.81 4.73 -14.22
N LEU A 68 -2.84 5.41 -13.60
CA LEU A 68 -1.67 5.96 -14.29
C LEU A 68 -0.47 4.98 -14.32
N THR A 69 -0.35 4.10 -13.33
CA THR A 69 0.81 3.20 -13.15
C THR A 69 0.53 1.75 -13.53
N GLY A 70 -0.70 1.41 -13.96
CA GLY A 70 -1.11 0.04 -14.24
C GLY A 70 -1.26 -0.81 -12.98
N ALA A 71 -1.54 -0.18 -11.84
CA ALA A 71 -1.69 -0.88 -10.58
C ALA A 71 -3.05 -1.62 -10.52
N PRO A 72 -3.19 -2.68 -9.71
CA PRO A 72 -4.39 -3.51 -9.69
C PRO A 72 -5.66 -2.68 -9.44
N ARG A 73 -6.65 -2.84 -10.35
CA ARG A 73 -7.99 -2.26 -10.21
C ARG A 73 -8.77 -3.06 -9.17
N GLN A 74 -8.55 -2.72 -7.91
CA GLN A 74 -9.22 -3.32 -6.75
C GLN A 74 -10.03 -2.29 -5.97
N SER A 75 -11.14 -2.72 -5.39
CA SER A 75 -11.91 -1.98 -4.40
C SER A 75 -12.25 -2.90 -3.23
N SER A 76 -12.18 -2.39 -2.00
CA SER A 76 -12.58 -3.09 -0.78
C SER A 76 -13.67 -2.26 -0.09
N ASP A 77 -14.70 -2.93 0.40
CA ASP A 77 -15.74 -2.40 1.27
C ASP A 77 -16.15 -3.47 2.29
N GLU A 78 -17.17 -3.20 3.11
CA GLU A 78 -17.68 -4.17 4.10
C GLU A 78 -18.22 -5.48 3.48
N GLN A 79 -18.56 -5.46 2.19
CA GLN A 79 -19.17 -6.60 1.48
C GLN A 79 -18.14 -7.53 0.85
N GLY A 80 -16.89 -7.09 0.72
CA GLY A 80 -15.80 -7.90 0.21
C GLY A 80 -14.73 -7.11 -0.52
N ILE A 81 -13.85 -7.86 -1.15
CA ILE A 81 -12.87 -7.34 -2.11
C ILE A 81 -13.41 -7.62 -3.51
N ARG A 82 -13.42 -6.58 -4.33
CA ARG A 82 -13.78 -6.66 -5.75
C ARG A 82 -12.57 -6.35 -6.60
N LEU A 83 -12.16 -7.30 -7.42
CA LEU A 83 -11.05 -7.18 -8.37
C LEU A 83 -11.60 -7.12 -9.78
N VAL A 84 -11.10 -6.19 -10.59
CA VAL A 84 -11.40 -6.13 -12.03
C VAL A 84 -10.22 -6.73 -12.79
N ARG A 85 -10.53 -7.60 -13.75
CA ARG A 85 -9.54 -8.22 -14.64
C ARG A 85 -8.72 -7.12 -15.33
N GLN A 86 -7.40 -7.27 -15.31
CA GLN A 86 -6.49 -6.37 -16.01
C GLN A 86 -6.40 -6.70 -17.50
N ASP A 87 -5.74 -5.82 -18.24
CA ASP A 87 -5.61 -5.91 -19.70
C ASP A 87 -4.76 -7.12 -20.13
N ASP A 88 -3.96 -7.68 -19.22
CA ASP A 88 -3.21 -8.92 -19.39
C ASP A 88 -4.08 -10.19 -19.25
N GLY A 89 -5.36 -10.03 -18.90
CA GLY A 89 -6.31 -11.12 -18.74
C GLY A 89 -6.33 -11.74 -17.33
N HIS A 90 -5.50 -11.28 -16.41
CA HIS A 90 -5.41 -11.81 -15.05
C HIS A 90 -6.13 -10.92 -14.02
N PHE A 91 -6.54 -11.53 -12.91
CA PHE A 91 -6.92 -10.77 -11.73
C PHE A 91 -5.65 -10.52 -10.91
N TRP A 92 -5.52 -9.29 -10.44
CA TRP A 92 -4.42 -8.89 -9.57
C TRP A 92 -4.98 -8.39 -8.25
N LEU A 93 -4.35 -8.83 -7.17
CA LEU A 93 -4.65 -8.49 -5.79
C LEU A 93 -3.46 -7.73 -5.22
N ARG A 94 -3.68 -6.54 -4.70
CA ARG A 94 -2.67 -5.81 -3.94
C ARG A 94 -2.91 -5.99 -2.45
N ALA A 95 -1.94 -6.59 -1.78
CA ALA A 95 -1.94 -6.85 -0.35
C ALA A 95 -0.78 -6.13 0.34
N ALA A 96 -0.95 -5.77 1.61
CA ALA A 96 0.11 -5.28 2.47
C ALA A 96 0.66 -6.41 3.34
N ILE A 97 1.97 -6.63 3.27
CA ILE A 97 2.70 -7.59 4.10
C ILE A 97 3.88 -6.84 4.72
N ASN A 98 4.06 -6.91 6.04
CA ASN A 98 5.11 -6.18 6.76
C ASN A 98 5.18 -4.69 6.36
N ASN A 99 4.02 -4.03 6.27
CA ASN A 99 3.86 -2.63 5.86
C ASN A 99 4.32 -2.30 4.42
N GLN A 100 4.50 -3.29 3.55
CA GLN A 100 4.86 -3.11 2.15
C GLN A 100 3.76 -3.67 1.24
N ASN A 101 3.41 -2.88 0.22
CA ASN A 101 2.43 -3.30 -0.78
C ASN A 101 3.08 -4.27 -1.76
N VAL A 102 2.43 -5.42 -1.95
CA VAL A 102 2.85 -6.49 -2.86
C VAL A 102 1.67 -6.82 -3.77
N ASP A 103 1.95 -6.88 -5.07
CA ASP A 103 0.97 -7.29 -6.08
C ASP A 103 1.09 -8.80 -6.32
N PHE A 104 -0.05 -9.46 -6.31
CA PHE A 104 -0.22 -10.88 -6.53
C PHE A 104 -1.15 -11.12 -7.70
N MET A 105 -0.73 -11.97 -8.63
CA MET A 105 -1.62 -12.54 -9.63
C MET A 105 -2.49 -13.61 -8.95
N VAL A 106 -3.80 -13.59 -9.19
CA VAL A 106 -4.70 -14.61 -8.68
C VAL A 106 -4.69 -15.82 -9.62
N ASP A 107 -4.37 -16.99 -9.08
CA ASP A 107 -4.36 -18.25 -9.81
C ASP A 107 -5.12 -19.34 -9.03
N SER A 108 -6.38 -19.56 -9.41
CA SER A 108 -7.21 -20.62 -8.81
C SER A 108 -6.72 -22.04 -9.16
N GLY A 109 -5.77 -22.18 -10.09
CA GLY A 109 -5.10 -23.45 -10.40
C GLY A 109 -3.93 -23.75 -9.46
N ALA A 110 -3.41 -22.75 -8.74
CA ALA A 110 -2.36 -22.93 -7.76
C ALA A 110 -2.96 -23.33 -6.41
N THR A 111 -2.44 -24.40 -5.80
CA THR A 111 -2.89 -24.84 -4.47
C THR A 111 -2.34 -23.96 -3.35
N THR A 112 -1.16 -23.39 -3.54
CA THR A 112 -0.44 -22.61 -2.52
C THR A 112 -0.03 -21.23 -3.05
N THR A 113 0.09 -20.28 -2.13
CA THR A 113 0.53 -18.92 -2.42
C THR A 113 2.04 -18.89 -2.58
N ALA A 114 2.51 -18.37 -3.72
CA ALA A 114 3.91 -18.33 -4.10
C ALA A 114 4.45 -16.90 -4.10
N ILE A 115 5.55 -16.68 -3.39
CA ILE A 115 6.25 -15.40 -3.32
C ILE A 115 7.63 -15.58 -3.95
N ASN A 116 7.98 -14.74 -4.93
CA ASN A 116 9.32 -14.82 -5.50
C ASN A 116 10.37 -14.33 -4.48
N ALA A 117 11.61 -14.80 -4.64
CA ALA A 117 12.66 -14.50 -3.67
C ALA A 117 13.03 -13.00 -3.59
N ASN A 118 12.84 -12.23 -4.67
CA ASN A 118 13.07 -10.78 -4.66
C ASN A 118 12.07 -10.08 -3.75
N THR A 119 10.78 -10.36 -3.93
CA THR A 119 9.70 -9.87 -3.09
C THR A 119 9.91 -10.29 -1.64
N ALA A 120 10.21 -11.57 -1.38
CA ALA A 120 10.45 -12.08 -0.03
C ALA A 120 11.57 -11.29 0.68
N ARG A 121 12.68 -11.00 -0.01
CA ARG A 121 13.76 -10.15 0.52
C ARG A 121 13.31 -8.71 0.79
N GLN A 122 12.54 -8.11 -0.12
CA GLN A 122 12.04 -6.74 0.04
C GLN A 122 11.15 -6.60 1.26
N ILE A 123 10.18 -7.51 1.42
CA ILE A 123 9.25 -7.51 2.55
C ILE A 123 9.85 -8.10 3.84
N GLY A 124 11.12 -8.52 3.81
CA GLY A 124 11.80 -9.11 4.97
C GLY A 124 11.27 -10.49 5.39
N LEU A 125 10.55 -11.20 4.51
CA LEU A 125 10.07 -12.55 4.74
C LEU A 125 11.22 -13.55 4.57
N LYS A 126 11.40 -14.41 5.57
CA LYS A 126 12.42 -15.46 5.57
C LYS A 126 11.75 -16.82 5.50
N ALA A 127 12.40 -17.73 4.76
CA ALA A 127 12.05 -19.14 4.81
C ALA A 127 12.15 -19.67 6.25
N ASP A 128 11.18 -20.48 6.63
CA ASP A 128 11.17 -21.18 7.90
C ASP A 128 12.08 -22.40 7.81
N SER A 129 13.27 -22.30 8.40
CA SER A 129 14.26 -23.38 8.41
C SER A 129 13.81 -24.61 9.20
N SER A 130 12.75 -24.51 10.00
CA SER A 130 12.16 -25.65 10.70
C SER A 130 11.20 -26.46 9.84
N LYS A 131 10.69 -25.87 8.75
CA LYS A 131 9.83 -26.54 7.77
C LYS A 131 10.68 -27.23 6.70
N LEU A 132 10.25 -28.42 6.31
CA LEU A 132 10.86 -29.13 5.18
C LEU A 132 10.52 -28.40 3.87
N PRO A 133 11.44 -28.35 2.89
CA PRO A 133 11.12 -27.88 1.55
C PRO A 133 9.95 -28.68 0.96
N ILE A 134 9.07 -27.98 0.25
CA ILE A 134 7.94 -28.59 -0.45
C ILE A 134 8.38 -28.87 -1.89
N GLU A 135 8.08 -30.07 -2.39
CA GLU A 135 8.21 -30.37 -3.81
C GLU A 135 6.91 -29.99 -4.53
N LEU A 136 7.00 -29.01 -5.44
CA LEU A 136 5.90 -28.60 -6.30
C LEU A 136 6.06 -29.20 -7.69
N GLU A 137 4.97 -29.75 -8.22
CA GLU A 137 4.89 -30.10 -9.64
C GLU A 137 4.49 -28.88 -10.45
N THR A 138 5.36 -28.49 -11.38
CA THR A 138 5.11 -27.40 -12.33
C THR A 138 5.13 -27.93 -13.75
N ALA A 139 4.69 -27.12 -14.72
CA ALA A 139 4.77 -27.47 -16.13
C ALA A 139 6.20 -27.78 -16.61
N ASN A 140 7.22 -27.25 -15.92
CA ASN A 140 8.64 -27.47 -16.21
C ASN A 140 9.26 -28.61 -15.37
N GLY A 141 8.44 -29.41 -14.67
CA GLY A 141 8.85 -30.50 -13.79
C GLY A 141 8.79 -30.16 -12.30
N ARG A 142 9.39 -31.01 -11.47
CA ARG A 142 9.40 -30.84 -10.01
C ARG A 142 10.40 -29.78 -9.56
N ILE A 143 9.98 -28.92 -8.65
CA ILE A 143 10.83 -27.92 -8.02
C ILE A 143 10.72 -28.02 -6.49
N SER A 144 11.87 -27.97 -5.83
CA SER A 144 11.95 -27.79 -4.38
C SER A 144 11.80 -26.31 -4.04
N VAL A 145 10.88 -25.98 -3.14
CA VAL A 145 10.60 -24.61 -2.71
C VAL A 145 10.63 -24.49 -1.19
N ALA A 146 11.08 -23.35 -0.69
CA ALA A 146 11.17 -23.12 0.75
C ALA A 146 9.81 -22.67 1.28
N SER A 147 9.39 -23.18 2.44
CA SER A 147 8.15 -22.74 3.09
C SER A 147 8.40 -21.55 4.01
N ALA A 148 7.41 -20.69 4.15
CA ALA A 148 7.36 -19.63 5.15
C ALA A 148 5.92 -19.42 5.60
N THR A 149 5.74 -18.73 6.72
CA THR A 149 4.42 -18.28 7.18
C THR A 149 4.44 -16.76 7.27
N VAL A 150 3.46 -16.14 6.64
CA VAL A 150 3.24 -14.70 6.71
C VAL A 150 2.32 -14.43 7.90
N PRO A 151 2.77 -13.65 8.91
CA PRO A 151 1.97 -13.43 10.11
C PRO A 151 0.64 -12.74 9.82
N SER A 152 0.62 -11.80 8.90
CA SER A 152 -0.56 -11.01 8.54
C SER A 152 -0.45 -10.53 7.09
N ILE A 153 -1.48 -10.83 6.31
CA ILE A 153 -1.70 -10.31 4.96
C ILE A 153 -2.93 -9.42 5.02
N VAL A 154 -2.75 -8.12 4.80
CA VAL A 154 -3.85 -7.15 4.84
C VAL A 154 -4.28 -6.79 3.42
N VAL A 155 -5.56 -6.90 3.13
CA VAL A 155 -6.15 -6.52 1.84
C VAL A 155 -7.37 -5.63 2.08
N GLY A 156 -7.19 -4.33 1.87
CA GLY A 156 -8.23 -3.35 2.18
C GLY A 156 -8.55 -3.38 3.68
N GLU A 157 -9.79 -3.76 4.01
CA GLU A 157 -10.28 -3.89 5.39
C GLU A 157 -10.13 -5.32 5.94
N TYR A 158 -9.70 -6.26 5.12
CA TYR A 158 -9.59 -7.68 5.45
C TYR A 158 -8.16 -8.04 5.86
N GLN A 159 -8.05 -8.98 6.80
CA GLN A 159 -6.78 -9.48 7.30
C GLN A 159 -6.81 -11.00 7.32
N VAL A 160 -5.79 -11.62 6.73
CA VAL A 160 -5.55 -13.07 6.76
C VAL A 160 -4.30 -13.31 7.61
N ASP A 161 -4.49 -13.98 8.75
CA ASP A 161 -3.43 -14.26 9.70
C ASP A 161 -2.80 -15.64 9.46
N GLU A 162 -1.53 -15.77 9.83
CA GLU A 162 -0.77 -17.04 9.80
C GLU A 162 -0.85 -17.78 8.45
N HIS A 163 -0.69 -17.03 7.35
CA HIS A 163 -0.83 -17.59 6.00
C HIS A 163 0.43 -18.31 5.53
N ASP A 164 0.29 -19.59 5.18
CA ASP A 164 1.40 -20.37 4.63
C ASP A 164 1.68 -20.00 3.16
N VAL A 165 2.96 -19.80 2.87
CA VAL A 165 3.46 -19.45 1.53
C VAL A 165 4.71 -20.25 1.19
N VAL A 166 5.01 -20.30 -0.10
CA VAL A 166 6.26 -20.85 -0.62
C VAL A 166 7.10 -19.77 -1.26
N ILE A 167 8.42 -19.92 -1.16
CA ILE A 167 9.42 -18.99 -1.68
C ILE A 167 10.36 -19.73 -2.64
N SER A 168 10.54 -19.18 -3.83
CA SER A 168 11.50 -19.71 -4.81
C SER A 168 11.98 -18.62 -5.77
N ASP A 169 13.25 -18.72 -6.20
CA ASP A 169 13.78 -17.95 -7.35
C ASP A 169 13.17 -18.43 -8.68
N LYS A 170 12.58 -19.64 -8.71
CA LYS A 170 12.02 -20.25 -9.93
C LYS A 170 10.64 -19.72 -10.31
N PHE A 171 9.99 -18.93 -9.46
CA PHE A 171 8.68 -18.32 -9.74
C PHE A 171 8.76 -17.12 -10.71
N GLY A 172 9.98 -16.70 -11.10
CA GLY A 172 10.18 -15.50 -11.91
C GLY A 172 9.87 -14.24 -11.12
N ASP A 173 9.35 -13.22 -11.79
CA ASP A 173 9.11 -11.90 -11.20
C ASP A 173 7.69 -11.74 -10.62
N THR A 174 6.81 -12.73 -10.78
CA THR A 174 5.40 -12.66 -10.38
C THR A 174 5.18 -13.36 -9.04
N ASN A 175 4.44 -12.72 -8.13
CA ASN A 175 3.88 -13.37 -6.96
C ASN A 175 2.48 -13.89 -7.28
N VAL A 176 2.08 -15.01 -6.69
CA VAL A 176 0.81 -15.67 -6.99
C VAL A 176 0.07 -15.96 -5.69
N VAL A 177 -1.22 -15.60 -5.62
CA VAL A 177 -2.13 -16.12 -4.59
C VAL A 177 -2.89 -17.31 -5.15
N GLY A 178 -2.80 -18.42 -4.42
CA GLY A 178 -3.47 -19.68 -4.77
C GLY A 178 -4.74 -19.91 -3.96
N MET A 179 -5.28 -21.11 -4.10
CA MET A 179 -6.49 -21.57 -3.41
C MET A 179 -6.38 -21.46 -1.90
N ASN A 180 -5.21 -21.72 -1.29
CA ASN A 180 -5.06 -21.56 0.16
C ASN A 180 -5.34 -20.13 0.66
N PHE A 181 -5.16 -19.11 -0.18
CA PHE A 181 -5.54 -17.74 0.12
C PHE A 181 -7.01 -17.48 -0.20
N LEU A 182 -7.50 -17.97 -1.34
CA LEU A 182 -8.91 -17.79 -1.70
C LEU A 182 -9.87 -18.47 -0.71
N ASP A 183 -9.48 -19.60 -0.15
CA ASP A 183 -10.23 -20.37 0.83
C ASP A 183 -10.19 -19.75 2.24
N SER A 184 -9.36 -18.71 2.48
CA SER A 184 -9.41 -17.93 3.72
C SER A 184 -10.60 -16.97 3.77
N PHE A 185 -11.30 -16.80 2.64
CA PHE A 185 -12.53 -16.03 2.53
C PHE A 185 -13.74 -16.97 2.57
N GLY A 186 -14.85 -16.55 3.18
CA GLY A 186 -16.09 -17.34 3.24
C GLY A 186 -16.67 -17.68 1.87
N SER A 187 -16.44 -16.84 0.86
CA SER A 187 -16.68 -17.22 -0.54
C SER A 187 -15.87 -16.40 -1.53
N TRP A 188 -15.60 -16.98 -2.70
CA TRP A 188 -15.10 -16.25 -3.85
C TRP A 188 -15.87 -16.62 -5.12
N SER A 189 -16.04 -15.68 -6.04
CA SER A 189 -16.68 -15.94 -7.33
C SER A 189 -16.13 -15.04 -8.43
N VAL A 190 -16.26 -15.51 -9.67
CA VAL A 190 -15.87 -14.76 -10.87
C VAL A 190 -17.10 -14.61 -11.75
N THR A 191 -17.50 -13.37 -12.03
CA THR A 191 -18.60 -13.03 -12.95
C THR A 191 -18.07 -12.08 -14.02
N GLY A 192 -17.86 -12.62 -15.23
CA GLY A 192 -17.25 -11.89 -16.34
C GLY A 192 -15.82 -11.44 -16.00
N ASP A 193 -15.60 -10.12 -15.96
CA ASP A 193 -14.31 -9.50 -15.65
C ASP A 193 -14.20 -9.03 -14.20
N VAL A 194 -15.07 -9.53 -13.32
CA VAL A 194 -15.09 -9.17 -11.92
C VAL A 194 -14.91 -10.42 -11.08
N MET A 195 -13.90 -10.42 -10.22
CA MET A 195 -13.76 -11.36 -9.13
C MET A 195 -14.22 -10.70 -7.83
N GLN A 196 -14.97 -11.43 -7.02
CA GLN A 196 -15.39 -10.99 -5.70
C GLN A 196 -14.95 -12.00 -4.64
N LEU A 197 -14.30 -11.51 -3.59
CA LEU A 197 -13.94 -12.25 -2.38
C LEU A 197 -14.81 -11.70 -1.24
N LYS A 198 -15.51 -12.56 -0.52
CA LYS A 198 -16.38 -12.17 0.60
C LYS A 198 -15.94 -12.88 1.87
N PRO A 199 -15.98 -12.20 3.03
CA PRO A 199 -15.64 -12.81 4.32
C PRO A 199 -16.51 -14.03 4.63
#